data_AF-A0A438C1H1-F1
#
_entry.id   AF-A0A438C1H1-F1
#
_cell.length_a   1.000
_cell.length_b   1.000
_cell.length_c   1.000
_cell.angle_alpha   90.00
_cell.angle_beta   90.00
_cell.angle_gamma   90.00
#
_symmetry.space_group_name_H-M   'P 1'
#
loop_
_entity.id
_entity.type
_entity.pdbx_description
1 polymer ?
#
loop_
_entity_poly.entity_id
_entity_poly.type
_entity_poly.pdbx_seq_one_letter_code
_entity_poly.pdbx_strand_id
1 'polypeptide(L)'
;MICGHCLVDEFLINDYCCLSTEKQLERHYLLSGDADGVILLWELSLADKKWRHVLQVPQPHKKGVTCITGIMVSETDVIFASTSSDGTINVWELILPSTIGGGFISFILHGILVFGIGENKLN
;
A
#
# COMPACT_ATOMS: atom_id res chain seq x y z
N MET A 1 -6.73 11.09 -11.93
CA MET A 1 -6.28 12.48 -11.71
C MET A 1 -5.91 12.57 -10.24
N ILE A 2 -4.62 12.51 -9.91
CA ILE A 2 -4.16 12.47 -8.51
C ILE A 2 -4.01 13.92 -8.07
N CYS A 3 -4.79 14.34 -7.06
CA CYS A 3 -4.85 15.72 -6.58
C CYS A 3 -3.58 16.06 -5.79
N GLY A 4 -2.90 17.14 -6.18
CA GLY A 4 -1.63 17.61 -5.61
C GLY A 4 -1.73 18.28 -4.23
N HIS A 5 -2.43 17.67 -3.27
CA HIS A 5 -2.54 18.18 -1.90
C HIS A 5 -2.53 17.03 -0.88
N CYS A 6 -1.42 16.31 -0.79
CA CYS A 6 -1.13 15.42 0.35
C CYS A 6 0.20 15.87 0.96
N LEU A 7 0.16 17.01 1.65
CA LEU A 7 1.22 17.46 2.53
C LEU A 7 0.60 17.68 3.90
N VAL A 8 1.08 16.86 4.84
CA VAL A 8 1.06 17.00 6.29
C VAL A 8 -0.30 17.14 7.01
N ASP A 9 -0.40 16.36 8.08
CA ASP A 9 -1.45 16.27 9.08
C ASP A 9 -2.72 15.46 8.73
N GLU A 10 -2.94 14.48 9.60
CA GLU A 10 -4.10 13.59 9.78
C GLU A 10 -5.30 13.88 8.87
N PHE A 11 -5.49 13.08 7.81
CA PHE A 11 -6.81 12.97 7.17
C PHE A 11 -7.01 11.58 6.57
N LEU A 12 -7.97 10.86 7.15
CA LEU A 12 -8.52 9.60 6.65
C LEU A 12 -9.19 9.84 5.29
N ILE A 13 -8.60 9.36 4.20
CA ILE A 13 -9.28 9.29 2.90
C ILE A 13 -9.05 7.88 2.35
N ASN A 14 -10.14 7.12 2.30
CA ASN A 14 -10.25 5.75 1.83
C ASN A 14 -9.47 5.55 0.52
N ASP A 15 -8.48 4.66 0.48
CA ASP A 15 -7.77 4.12 -0.72
C ASP A 15 -6.28 4.49 -0.86
N TYR A 16 -5.70 5.28 0.05
CA TYR A 16 -4.28 5.67 -0.05
C TYR A 16 -3.53 5.55 1.28
N CYS A 17 -2.35 4.93 1.26
CA CYS A 17 -1.42 4.89 2.38
C CYS A 17 -0.09 5.54 1.98
N CYS A 18 0.27 6.64 2.65
CA CYS A 18 1.54 7.34 2.44
C CYS A 18 2.62 6.82 3.40
N LEU A 19 3.80 6.57 2.87
CA LEU A 19 4.96 6.06 3.60
C LEU A 19 6.14 7.00 3.33
N SER A 20 6.73 7.56 4.39
CA SER A 20 7.86 8.48 4.30
C SER A 20 9.12 7.81 4.81
N THR A 21 10.18 7.77 4.00
CA THR A 21 11.50 7.26 4.41
C THR A 21 12.42 8.38 4.91
N GLU A 22 13.61 8.01 5.40
CA GLU A 22 14.57 8.87 6.08
C GLU A 22 15.01 10.12 5.26
N LYS A 23 15.36 11.20 5.99
CA LYS A 23 15.68 12.57 5.56
C LYS A 23 16.74 12.72 4.44
N GLN A 24 17.50 11.66 4.15
CA GLN A 24 18.59 11.65 3.17
C GLN A 24 18.14 11.20 1.77
N LEU A 25 17.03 10.46 1.66
CA LEU A 25 16.38 10.24 0.38
C LEU A 25 15.14 11.10 0.31
N GLU A 26 15.20 12.05 -0.60
CA GLU A 26 14.05 12.77 -1.14
C GLU A 26 13.10 11.82 -1.91
N ARG A 27 12.64 10.72 -1.28
CA ARG A 27 11.72 9.74 -1.86
C ARG A 27 10.58 9.48 -0.90
N HIS A 28 9.36 9.53 -1.43
CA HIS A 28 8.16 9.12 -0.70
C HIS A 28 7.48 8.00 -1.46
N TYR A 29 6.86 7.08 -0.73
CA TYR A 29 6.13 5.96 -1.31
C TYR A 29 4.64 6.09 -1.03
N LEU A 30 3.84 5.65 -2.00
CA LEU A 30 2.37 5.66 -1.91
C LEU A 30 1.83 4.32 -2.40
N LEU A 31 0.92 3.74 -1.63
CA LEU A 31 0.11 2.60 -2.05
C LEU A 31 -1.28 3.10 -2.47
N SER A 32 -1.79 2.58 -3.58
CA SER A 32 -3.15 2.84 -4.07
C SER A 32 -3.84 1.55 -4.48
N GLY A 33 -5.11 1.38 -4.13
CA GLY A 33 -5.95 0.27 -4.57
C GLY A 33 -6.92 0.68 -5.68
N ASP A 34 -7.42 -0.28 -6.45
CA ASP A 34 -8.47 -0.05 -7.46
C ASP A 34 -9.68 -0.99 -7.35
N ALA A 35 -10.66 -0.79 -8.25
CA ALA A 35 -11.91 -1.55 -8.31
C ALA A 35 -11.75 -3.01 -8.78
N ASP A 36 -10.62 -3.33 -9.41
CA ASP A 36 -10.29 -4.68 -9.88
C ASP A 36 -9.48 -5.47 -8.82
N GLY A 37 -9.22 -4.85 -7.67
CA GLY A 37 -8.50 -5.48 -6.55
C GLY A 37 -6.98 -5.35 -6.64
N VAL A 38 -6.49 -4.55 -7.60
CA VAL A 38 -5.07 -4.31 -7.80
C VAL A 38 -4.58 -3.28 -6.79
N ILE A 39 -3.37 -3.50 -6.27
CA ILE A 39 -2.66 -2.51 -5.44
C ILE A 39 -1.37 -2.13 -6.16
N LEU A 40 -1.13 -0.83 -6.29
CA LEU A 40 0.03 -0.26 -6.96
C LEU A 40 0.91 0.48 -5.96
N LEU A 41 2.23 0.38 -6.16
CA LEU A 41 3.24 1.17 -5.45
C LEU A 41 3.76 2.28 -6.37
N TRP A 42 3.75 3.48 -5.82
CA TRP A 42 4.29 4.68 -6.45
C TRP A 42 5.45 5.24 -5.63
N GLU A 43 6.39 5.87 -6.34
CA GLU A 43 7.49 6.61 -5.75
C GLU A 43 7.40 8.08 -6.22
N LEU A 44 7.46 9.01 -5.28
CA LEU A 44 7.66 10.42 -5.52
C LEU A 44 9.12 10.75 -5.26
N SER A 45 9.85 11.20 -6.28
CA SER A 45 11.13 11.84 -6.05
C SER A 45 10.91 13.33 -5.76
N LEU A 46 11.41 13.85 -4.64
CA LEU A 46 11.28 15.29 -4.33
C LEU A 46 12.23 16.14 -5.17
N ALA A 47 13.34 15.55 -5.62
CA ALA A 47 14.33 16.23 -6.46
C ALA A 47 13.72 16.65 -7.80
N ASP A 48 12.92 15.79 -8.42
CA ASP A 48 12.23 16.07 -9.69
C ASP A 48 10.74 16.40 -9.51
N LYS A 49 10.21 16.24 -8.29
CA LYS A 49 8.79 16.40 -7.90
C LYS A 49 7.84 15.57 -8.76
N LYS A 50 8.26 14.37 -9.18
CA LYS A 50 7.46 13.51 -10.06
C LYS A 50 7.14 12.19 -9.38
N TRP A 51 5.89 11.77 -9.62
CA TRP A 51 5.44 10.43 -9.32
C TRP A 51 5.84 9.48 -10.45
N ARG A 52 6.34 8.31 -10.06
CA ARG A 52 6.62 7.20 -10.95
C ARG A 52 5.94 5.95 -10.42
N HIS A 53 5.32 5.20 -11.33
CA HIS A 53 4.88 3.84 -11.05
C HIS A 53 6.11 2.96 -10.83
N VAL A 54 6.15 2.30 -9.69
CA VAL A 54 7.24 1.40 -9.32
C VAL A 54 6.88 -0.01 -9.74
N LEU A 55 5.76 -0.53 -9.22
CA LEU A 55 5.33 -1.90 -9.39
C LEU A 55 3.89 -2.10 -8.91
N GLN A 56 3.36 -3.27 -9.22
CA GLN A 56 2.12 -3.80 -8.70
C GLN A 56 2.41 -4.81 -7.59
N VAL A 57 1.64 -4.74 -6.49
CA VAL A 57 1.70 -5.74 -5.41
C VAL A 57 1.28 -7.11 -5.96
N PRO A 58 2.06 -8.18 -5.70
CA PRO A 58 1.68 -9.53 -6.12
C PRO A 58 0.32 -9.94 -5.55
N GLN A 59 -0.43 -10.81 -6.23
CA GLN A 59 -1.74 -11.33 -5.78
C GLN A 59 -2.80 -10.24 -5.50
N PRO A 60 -3.47 -9.73 -6.56
CA PRO A 60 -4.58 -8.82 -6.37
C PRO A 60 -5.74 -9.48 -5.61
N HIS A 61 -6.55 -8.68 -4.95
CA HIS A 61 -7.83 -9.12 -4.43
C HIS A 61 -8.75 -9.56 -5.57
N LYS A 62 -9.77 -10.38 -5.26
CA LYS A 62 -10.73 -10.87 -6.26
C LYS A 62 -11.79 -9.83 -6.63
N LYS A 63 -11.89 -8.75 -5.85
CA LYS A 63 -12.77 -7.60 -6.05
C LYS A 63 -12.03 -6.33 -5.59
N GLY A 64 -12.65 -5.19 -5.85
CA GLY A 64 -12.10 -3.87 -5.50
C GLY A 64 -11.57 -3.75 -4.08
N VAL A 65 -10.40 -3.14 -3.98
CA VAL A 65 -9.78 -2.73 -2.72
C VAL A 65 -10.65 -1.66 -2.09
N THR A 66 -10.93 -1.80 -0.80
CA THR A 66 -11.80 -0.90 -0.05
C THR A 66 -11.06 -0.08 1.00
N CYS A 67 -9.87 -0.52 1.38
CA CYS A 67 -9.00 0.19 2.31
C CYS A 67 -7.57 -0.35 2.20
N ILE A 68 -6.60 0.54 2.42
CA ILE A 68 -5.19 0.20 2.61
C ILE A 68 -4.70 1.00 3.83
N THR A 69 -4.06 0.32 4.76
CA THR A 69 -3.38 0.96 5.91
C THR A 69 -2.04 0.30 6.13
N GLY A 70 -1.07 1.04 6.64
CA GLY A 70 0.28 0.52 6.85
C GLY A 70 1.09 1.35 7.82
N ILE A 71 2.14 0.72 8.31
CA ILE A 71 3.10 1.31 9.23
C ILE A 71 4.51 1.00 8.74
N MET A 72 5.39 1.97 8.92
CA MET A 72 6.81 1.78 8.72
C MET A 72 7.42 1.25 10.03
N VAL A 73 8.01 0.06 9.97
CA VAL A 73 8.60 -0.64 11.12
C VAL A 73 10.09 -0.30 11.26
N SER A 74 10.76 -0.08 10.13
CA SER A 74 12.15 0.41 10.04
C SER A 74 12.27 1.36 8.85
N GLU A 75 13.43 1.95 8.60
CA GLU A 75 13.65 2.84 7.44
C GLU A 75 13.34 2.19 6.08
N THR A 76 13.36 0.86 6.01
CA THR A 76 13.10 0.07 4.80
C THR A 76 11.86 -0.81 4.92
N ASP A 77 11.51 -1.26 6.12
CA ASP A 77 10.53 -2.32 6.29
C ASP A 77 9.16 -1.73 6.64
N VAL A 78 8.16 -2.11 5.87
CA VAL A 78 6.79 -1.66 5.98
C VAL A 78 5.90 -2.86 6.17
N ILE A 79 4.98 -2.79 7.13
CA ILE A 79 3.87 -3.73 7.24
C ILE A 79 2.60 -2.99 6.84
N PHE A 80 1.86 -3.55 5.88
CA PHE A 80 0.57 -2.97 5.47
C PHE A 80 -0.50 -4.03 5.31
N ALA A 81 -1.75 -3.61 5.47
CA ALA A 81 -2.93 -4.42 5.27
C ALA A 81 -3.82 -3.79 4.21
N SER A 82 -4.45 -4.64 3.40
CA SER A 82 -5.44 -4.25 2.42
C SER A 82 -6.72 -5.05 2.61
N THR A 83 -7.87 -4.39 2.51
CA THR A 83 -9.19 -5.03 2.58
C THR A 83 -9.88 -4.95 1.23
N SER A 84 -10.76 -5.91 0.94
CA SER A 84 -11.53 -5.93 -0.30
C SER A 84 -13.00 -6.28 -0.10
N SER A 85 -13.82 -5.85 -1.06
CA SER A 85 -15.22 -6.28 -1.19
C SER A 85 -15.39 -7.79 -1.42
N ASP A 86 -14.30 -8.53 -1.63
CA ASP A 86 -14.32 -10.00 -1.66
C ASP A 86 -14.38 -10.65 -0.27
N GLY A 87 -14.39 -9.84 0.79
CA GLY A 87 -14.45 -10.31 2.18
C GLY A 87 -13.09 -10.72 2.75
N THR A 88 -11.98 -10.41 2.06
CA THR A 88 -10.63 -10.74 2.50
C THR A 88 -9.86 -9.54 3.02
N ILE A 89 -8.92 -9.83 3.92
CA ILE A 89 -7.86 -8.92 4.34
C ILE A 89 -6.53 -9.60 4.03
N ASN A 90 -5.66 -8.92 3.29
CA ASN A 90 -4.30 -9.38 3.02
C ASN A 90 -3.33 -8.57 3.86
N VAL A 91 -2.39 -9.25 4.52
CA VAL A 91 -1.32 -8.61 5.31
C VAL A 91 0.02 -8.83 4.61
N TRP A 92 0.72 -7.74 4.39
CA TRP A 92 1.92 -7.66 3.59
C TRP A 92 3.08 -7.11 4.39
N GLU A 93 4.25 -7.65 4.10
CA GLU A 93 5.53 -7.03 4.41
C GLU A 93 6.14 -6.51 3.11
N LEU A 94 6.59 -5.26 3.12
CA LEU A 94 7.20 -4.55 2.00
C LEU A 94 8.57 -4.05 2.44
N ILE A 95 9.60 -4.46 1.70
CA ILE A 95 10.97 -4.00 1.89
C ILE A 95 11.28 -2.97 0.82
N LEU A 96 11.55 -1.73 1.23
CA LEU A 96 11.95 -0.62 0.37
C LEU A 96 13.47 -0.61 0.14
N PRO A 97 13.96 0.04 -0.93
CA PRO A 97 15.38 0.05 -1.24
C PRO A 97 16.18 0.82 -0.17
N SER A 98 17.24 0.22 0.35
CA SER A 98 18.23 0.91 1.18
C SER A 98 19.32 1.59 0.35
N THR A 99 19.81 2.73 0.83
CA THR A 99 20.80 3.58 0.16
C THR A 99 22.19 2.96 0.03
N ILE A 100 22.51 1.98 0.87
CA ILE A 100 23.90 1.56 1.10
C ILE A 100 24.27 0.28 0.33
N GLY A 101 23.31 -0.45 -0.24
CA GLY A 101 23.57 -1.80 -0.73
C GLY A 101 22.94 -2.22 -2.06
N GLY A 102 22.33 -1.30 -2.83
CA GLY A 102 21.57 -1.70 -4.02
C GLY A 102 20.38 -2.57 -3.63
N GLY A 103 19.50 -2.02 -2.78
CA GLY A 103 18.28 -2.73 -2.34
C GLY A 103 17.30 -2.95 -3.49
N PHE A 104 16.59 -4.08 -3.45
CA PHE A 104 15.46 -4.38 -4.31
C PHE A 104 14.16 -4.24 -3.53
N ILE A 105 13.07 -3.94 -4.23
CA ILE A 105 11.74 -3.88 -3.60
C ILE A 105 11.16 -5.29 -3.57
N SER A 106 10.66 -5.71 -2.42
CA SER A 106 10.08 -7.04 -2.22
C SER A 106 8.76 -6.96 -1.46
N PHE A 107 7.82 -7.84 -1.83
CA PHE A 107 6.55 -8.04 -1.13
C PHE A 107 6.47 -9.47 -0.63
N ILE A 108 6.09 -9.63 0.64
CA ILE A 108 5.85 -10.92 1.25
C ILE A 108 4.43 -10.91 1.80
N LEU A 109 3.59 -11.82 1.30
CA LEU A 109 2.26 -12.02 1.84
C LEU A 109 2.37 -12.88 3.11
N HIS A 110 2.08 -12.30 4.27
CA HIS A 110 2.09 -13.04 5.54
C HIS A 110 0.81 -13.86 5.73
N GLY A 111 -0.33 -13.40 5.23
CA GLY A 111 -1.57 -14.15 5.32
C GLY A 111 -2.77 -13.47 4.65
N ILE A 112 -3.75 -14.31 4.33
CA ILE A 112 -5.08 -13.90 3.86
C ILE A 112 -6.07 -14.29 4.96
N LEU A 113 -6.72 -13.30 5.54
CA LEU A 113 -7.83 -13.52 6.47
C LEU A 113 -9.15 -13.38 5.71
N VAL A 114 -10.04 -14.36 5.84
CA VAL A 114 -11.36 -14.35 5.20
C VAL A 114 -12.43 -14.14 6.26
N PHE A 115 -13.18 -13.05 6.14
CA PHE A 115 -14.40 -12.85 6.92
C PHE A 115 -15.57 -13.42 6.13
N GLY A 116 -16.00 -14.63 6.50
CA GLY A 116 -17.27 -15.16 6.02
C GLY A 116 -18.40 -14.36 6.66
N ILE A 117 -19.07 -13.51 5.88
CA ILE A 117 -20.41 -13.05 6.27
C ILE A 117 -21.29 -14.28 6.15
N GLY A 118 -21.64 -14.90 7.28
CA GLY A 118 -22.62 -15.98 7.27
C GLY A 118 -23.91 -15.44 6.67
N GLU A 119 -24.27 -15.88 5.47
CA GLU A 119 -25.62 -15.67 4.97
C GLU A 119 -26.55 -16.43 5.91
N ASN A 120 -27.12 -15.72 6.87
CA ASN A 120 -28.29 -16.20 7.59
C ASN A 120 -29.41 -16.33 6.57
N LYS A 121 -29.53 -17.49 5.92
CA LYS A 121 -30.77 -17.92 5.30
C LYS A 121 -31.81 -18.01 6.40
N LEU A 122 -32.58 -16.94 6.57
CA LEU A 122 -33.85 -16.98 7.27
C LEU A 122 -34.76 -17.92 6.46
N ASN A 123 -34.91 -19.16 6.93
CA ASN A 123 -36.00 -20.05 6.54
C ASN A 123 -37.17 -19.83 7.49
#